data_AF-A0A8T7C4L7-F1
#
_entry.id   AF-A0A8T7C4L7-F1
#
_cell.length_a   1.000
_cell.length_b   1.000
_cell.length_c   1.000
_cell.angle_alpha   90.00
_cell.angle_beta   90.00
_cell.angle_gamma   90.00
#
_symmetry.space_group_name_H-M   'P 1'
#
loop_
_entity.id
_entity.type
_entity.pdbx_description
1 polymer ?
#
loop_
_entity_poly.entity_id
_entity_poly.type
_entity_poly.pdbx_seq_one_letter_code
_entity_poly.pdbx_strand_id
1 'polypeptide(L)'
;MSESIRIREVFCSAEVTVIALEAARSYSHCSGWGCHAYLSISPVALLILSASQLLAVDVNGDPVDIEKLRRSAPDLDQVLRTRQPSAAPDRSVF
;
A
#
# COMPACT_ATOMS: atom_id res chain seq x y z
N MET A 1 3.42 14.58 -16.97
CA MET A 1 2.78 14.13 -15.71
C MET A 1 3.38 12.79 -15.37
N SER A 2 3.90 12.63 -14.15
CA SER A 2 4.42 11.36 -13.65
C SER A 2 3.47 10.83 -12.59
N GLU A 3 3.23 9.53 -12.60
CA GLU A 3 2.41 8.84 -11.61
C GLU A 3 3.20 7.63 -11.08
N SER A 4 3.23 7.48 -9.76
CA SER A 4 3.83 6.33 -9.10
C SER A 4 2.96 5.87 -7.94
N ILE A 5 2.98 4.56 -7.67
CA ILE A 5 2.36 4.01 -6.47
C ILE A 5 3.39 4.01 -5.35
N ARG A 6 2.99 4.58 -4.21
CA ARG A 6 3.74 4.56 -2.96
C ARG A 6 3.12 3.54 -2.03
N ILE A 7 3.97 2.78 -1.36
CA ILE A 7 3.57 1.79 -0.37
C ILE A 7 3.99 2.33 1.00
N ARG A 8 3.04 2.42 1.93
CA ARG A 8 3.29 2.97 3.26
C ARG A 8 2.68 2.08 4.33
N GLU A 9 3.49 1.68 5.30
CA GLU A 9 2.97 1.06 6.51
C GLU A 9 2.25 2.10 7.37
N VAL A 10 1.00 1.81 7.72
CA VAL A 10 0.14 2.69 8.53
C VAL A 10 0.07 2.18 9.96
N PHE A 11 0.06 0.85 10.13
CA PHE A 11 -0.02 0.19 11.40
C PHE A 11 0.67 -1.17 11.34
N CYS A 12 1.32 -1.57 12.43
CA CYS A 12 1.98 -2.86 12.55
C CYS A 12 1.86 -3.35 13.99
N SER A 13 1.38 -4.58 14.15
CA SER A 13 1.32 -5.31 15.41
C SER A 13 1.83 -6.74 15.21
N ALA A 14 1.87 -7.53 16.29
CA ALA A 14 2.26 -8.94 16.21
C ALA A 14 1.30 -9.78 15.34
N GLU A 15 0.05 -9.36 15.19
CA GLU A 15 -1.00 -10.15 14.52
C GLU A 15 -1.42 -9.54 13.18
N VAL A 16 -1.32 -8.21 13.05
CA VAL A 16 -1.86 -7.47 11.90
C VAL A 16 -0.90 -6.37 11.45
N THR A 17 -0.67 -6.31 10.14
CA THR A 17 0.00 -5.19 9.48
C THR A 17 -0.97 -4.53 8.50
N VAL A 18 -1.09 -3.21 8.56
CA VAL A 18 -1.90 -2.41 7.63
C VAL A 18 -0.99 -1.56 6.76
N ILE A 19 -1.15 -1.71 5.45
CA ILE A 19 -0.35 -1.01 4.44
C ILE A 19 -1.28 -0.19 3.56
N ALA A 20 -0.98 1.09 3.38
CA ALA A 20 -1.63 1.95 2.40
C ALA A 20 -0.89 1.93 1.07
N LEU A 21 -1.66 1.80 0.00
CA LEU A 21 -1.26 2.09 -1.37
C LEU A 21 -1.76 3.49 -1.72
N GLU A 22 -0.84 4.38 -2.07
CA GLU A 22 -1.12 5.77 -2.41
C GLU A 22 -0.64 6.07 -3.83
N ALA A 23 -1.48 6.67 -4.68
CA ALA A 23 -1.06 7.19 -5.96
C ALA A 23 -0.46 8.59 -5.77
N ALA A 24 0.82 8.74 -6.09
CA ALA A 24 1.51 10.02 -6.12
C ALA A 24 1.59 10.51 -7.57
N ARG A 25 1.00 11.68 -7.83
CA ARG A 25 1.02 12.33 -9.14
C ARG A 25 1.78 13.62 -9.05
N SER A 26 2.75 13.80 -9.94
CA SER A 26 3.48 15.04 -10.08
C SER A 26 3.34 15.60 -11.49
N TYR A 27 3.20 16.92 -11.58
CA TYR A 27 3.30 17.63 -12.85
C TYR A 27 3.96 18.99 -12.62
N SER A 28 4.66 19.45 -13.65
CA SER A 28 5.20 20.79 -13.70
C SER A 28 4.54 21.56 -14.83
N HIS A 29 4.35 22.86 -14.62
CA HIS A 29 3.88 23.78 -15.62
C HIS A 29 4.79 25.00 -15.64
N CYS A 30 5.42 25.26 -16.79
CA CYS A 30 6.26 26.43 -16.98
C CYS A 30 5.52 27.43 -17.86
N SER A 31 5.49 28.68 -17.42
CA SER A 31 4.98 29.83 -18.17
C SER A 31 6.08 30.89 -18.28
N GLY A 32 5.83 31.97 -19.03
CA GLY A 32 6.77 33.09 -19.13
C GLY A 32 7.16 33.74 -17.79
N TRP A 33 6.40 33.48 -16.73
CA TRP A 33 6.63 34.02 -15.39
C TRP A 33 7.34 33.05 -14.43
N GLY A 34 7.62 31.82 -14.87
CA GLY A 34 8.31 30.81 -14.07
C GLY A 34 7.71 29.41 -14.18
N CYS A 35 8.31 28.48 -13.44
CA CYS A 35 7.90 27.07 -13.38
C CYS A 35 7.27 26.76 -12.01
N HIS A 36 6.10 26.13 -12.05
CA HIS A 36 5.40 25.62 -10.89
C HIS A 36 5.46 24.09 -10.88
N ALA A 37 5.68 23.50 -9.71
CA ALA A 37 5.58 22.07 -9.48
C ALA A 37 4.37 21.78 -8.61
N TYR A 38 3.61 20.76 -8.99
CA TYR A 38 2.41 20.31 -8.30
C TYR A 38 2.58 18.85 -7.92
N LEU A 39 2.12 18.52 -6.72
CA LEU A 39 2.12 17.17 -6.18
C LEU A 39 0.73 16.87 -5.61
N SER A 40 0.17 15.73 -6.00
CA SER A 40 -1.07 15.20 -5.43
C SER A 40 -0.82 13.78 -4.93
N ILE A 41 -1.39 13.45 -3.77
CA ILE A 41 -1.37 12.11 -3.21
C ILE A 41 -2.82 11.70 -3.00
N SER A 42 -3.18 10.50 -3.45
CA SER A 42 -4.54 9.97 -3.30
C SER A 42 -4.49 8.53 -2.81
N PRO A 43 -5.32 8.16 -1.80
CA PRO A 43 -5.40 6.78 -1.36
C PRO A 43 -5.99 5.90 -2.47
N VAL A 44 -5.40 4.73 -2.68
CA VAL A 44 -5.82 3.75 -3.69
C VAL A 44 -6.48 2.56 -3.02
N ALA A 45 -5.79 1.98 -2.05
CA ALA A 45 -6.27 0.83 -1.30
C ALA A 45 -5.55 0.70 0.05
N LEU A 46 -6.19 0.00 0.99
CA LEU A 46 -5.57 -0.53 2.19
C LEU A 46 -5.42 -2.03 2.07
N LEU A 47 -4.24 -2.53 2.42
CA LEU A 47 -3.94 -3.94 2.55
C LEU A 47 -3.86 -4.29 4.04
N ILE A 48 -4.62 -5.29 4.43
CA ILE A 48 -4.65 -5.82 5.79
C ILE A 48 -4.03 -7.21 5.73
N LEU A 49 -2.85 -7.34 6.33
CA LEU A 49 -2.11 -8.57 6.42
C LEU A 49 -2.29 -9.14 7.82
N SER A 50 -2.67 -10.40 7.93
CA SER A 50 -2.51 -11.18 9.15
C SER A 50 -1.66 -12.43 8.88
N ALA A 51 -1.41 -13.23 9.91
CA ALA A 51 -0.72 -14.51 9.75
C ALA A 51 -1.43 -15.48 8.78
N SER A 52 -2.75 -15.36 8.62
CA SER A 52 -3.58 -16.32 7.89
C SER A 52 -4.24 -15.75 6.63
N GLN A 53 -4.33 -14.42 6.49
CA GLN A 53 -5.05 -13.80 5.39
C GLN A 53 -4.40 -12.50 4.92
N LEU A 54 -4.60 -12.22 3.64
CA LEU A 54 -4.33 -10.93 3.02
C LEU A 54 -5.65 -10.42 2.44
N LEU A 55 -6.08 -9.26 2.90
CA LEU A 55 -7.28 -8.57 2.41
C LEU A 55 -6.87 -7.22 1.80
N ALA A 56 -7.51 -6.83 0.71
CA ALA A 56 -7.40 -5.49 0.14
C ALA A 56 -8.76 -4.83 0.10
N VAL A 57 -8.83 -3.56 0.51
CA VAL A 57 -10.05 -2.75 0.47
C VAL A 57 -9.77 -1.39 -0.15
N ASP A 58 -10.73 -0.81 -0.84
CA ASP A 58 -10.64 0.53 -1.40
C ASP A 58 -10.98 1.61 -0.35
N VAL A 59 -11.06 2.86 -0.80
CA VAL A 59 -11.40 4.02 0.05
C VAL A 59 -12.82 4.00 0.60
N ASN A 60 -13.72 3.22 0.00
CA ASN A 60 -15.10 3.03 0.44
C ASN A 60 -15.25 1.79 1.34
N GLY A 61 -14.20 0.97 1.47
CA GLY A 61 -14.21 -0.29 2.20
C GLY A 61 -14.61 -1.50 1.35
N ASP A 62 -14.74 -1.32 0.03
CA ASP A 62 -15.09 -2.41 -0.87
C ASP A 62 -13.86 -3.30 -1.15
N PRO A 63 -14.01 -4.64 -1.18
CA PRO A 63 -12.91 -5.54 -1.49
C PRO A 63 -12.31 -5.27 -2.87
N VAL A 64 -10.97 -5.26 -2.95
CA VAL A 64 -10.22 -5.04 -4.19
C VAL A 64 -9.44 -6.30 -4.55
N ASP A 65 -9.36 -6.59 -5.85
CA ASP A 65 -8.50 -7.64 -6.37
C ASP A 65 -7.01 -7.29 -6.19
N ILE A 66 -6.32 -8.09 -5.37
CA ILE A 66 -4.89 -7.94 -5.07
C ILE A 66 -4.03 -8.13 -6.33
N GLU A 67 -4.41 -8.99 -7.28
CA GLU A 67 -3.65 -9.20 -8.51
C GLU A 67 -3.72 -7.96 -9.43
N LYS A 68 -4.80 -7.19 -9.33
CA LYS A 68 -4.87 -5.88 -9.98
C LYS A 68 -3.89 -4.89 -9.33
N LEU A 69 -3.78 -4.89 -8.00
CA LEU A 69 -2.87 -4.02 -7.27
C LEU A 69 -1.39 -4.37 -7.55
N ARG A 70 -1.03 -5.66 -7.61
CA ARG A 70 0.32 -6.12 -7.95
C ARG A 70 0.81 -5.63 -9.31
N ARG A 71 -0.07 -5.62 -10.31
CA ARG A 71 0.25 -5.08 -11.64
C ARG A 71 0.57 -3.59 -11.62
N SER A 72 -0.05 -2.84 -10.71
CA SER A 72 0.18 -1.39 -10.55
C SER A 72 1.31 -1.06 -9.57
N ALA A 73 1.67 -1.99 -8.67
CA ALA A 73 2.70 -1.82 -7.65
C ALA A 73 3.65 -3.04 -7.67
N PRO A 74 4.67 -3.06 -8.55
CA PRO A 74 5.55 -4.22 -8.70
C PRO A 74 6.35 -4.56 -7.43
N ASP A 75 6.64 -3.56 -6.59
CA ASP A 75 7.36 -3.76 -5.32
C ASP A 75 6.46 -4.34 -4.21
N LEU A 76 5.16 -4.51 -4.47
CA LEU A 76 4.19 -4.92 -3.47
C LEU A 76 4.52 -6.30 -2.88
N ASP A 77 4.89 -7.27 -3.72
CA ASP A 77 5.19 -8.62 -3.23
C ASP A 77 6.43 -8.67 -2.34
N GLN A 78 7.43 -7.84 -2.60
CA GLN A 78 8.59 -7.73 -1.74
C GLN A 78 8.19 -7.21 -0.35
N VAL A 79 7.34 -6.17 -0.31
CA VAL A 79 6.84 -5.60 0.95
C VAL A 79 5.98 -6.63 1.70
N LEU A 80 5.06 -7.31 1.01
CA LEU A 80 4.20 -8.31 1.62
C LEU A 80 5.02 -9.45 2.26
N ARG A 81 6.05 -9.96 1.59
CA ARG A 81 6.95 -10.98 2.15
C ARG A 81 7.72 -10.51 3.37
N THR A 82 8.17 -9.26 3.37
CA THR A 82 8.98 -8.70 4.47
C THR A 82 8.13 -8.36 5.71
N ARG A 83 6.82 -8.17 5.51
CA ARG A 83 5.87 -7.71 6.53
C ARG A 83 4.86 -8.75 6.96
N GLN A 84 4.99 -9.97 6.46
CA GLN A 84 4.12 -11.07 6.84
C GLN A 84 4.30 -11.34 8.35
N PRO A 85 3.24 -11.23 9.16
CA PRO A 85 3.33 -11.56 10.58
C PRO A 85 3.79 -13.01 10.73
N SER A 86 4.83 -13.25 11.53
CA SER A 86 5.26 -14.61 11.85
C SER A 86 4.09 -15.31 12.54
N ALA A 87 3.71 -16.50 12.06
CA ALA A 87 2.84 -17.36 12.84
C ALA A 87 3.48 -17.53 14.22
N ALA A 88 2.79 -17.06 15.27
CA ALA A 88 3.27 -17.26 16.63
C ALA A 88 3.44 -18.78 16.85
N PRO A 89 4.50 -19.23 17.54
CA PRO A 89 4.62 -20.63 17.88
C PRO A 89 3.40 -21.03 18.71
N ASP A 90 2.73 -22.08 18.26
CA ASP A 90 1.56 -22.67 18.90
C ASP A 90 1.89 -22.92 20.37
N ARG A 91 1.23 -22.19 21.28
CA ARG A 91 1.41 -22.33 22.73
C ARG A 91 0.60 -23.51 23.29
N SER A 92 0.29 -24.51 22.47
CA SER A 92 -0.38 -25.74 22.86
C SER A 92 0.61 -26.84 23.28
N VAL A 93 1.44 -26.58 24.29
CA VAL A 93 2.06 -27.64 25.09
C VAL A 93 2.13 -27.15 26.54
N PHE A 94 1.07 -27.43 27.29
CA PHE A 94 1.09 -27.59 28.73
C PHE A 94 0.47 -28.94 29.06
#